data_AF-A0A3D0TST5-F1
#
_entry.id   AF-A0A3D0TST5-F1
#
_cell.length_a   1.000
_cell.length_b   1.000
_cell.length_c   1.000
_cell.angle_alpha   90.00
_cell.angle_beta   90.00
_cell.angle_gamma   90.00
#
_symmetry.space_group_name_H-M   'P 1'
#
loop_
_entity.id
_entity.type
_entity.pdbx_description
1 polymer ?
#
loop_
_entity_poly.entity_id
_entity_poly.type
_entity_poly.pdbx_seq_one_letter_code
_entity_poly.pdbx_strand_id
1 'polypeptide(L)' 'LERVLKATGVKITRLGRGLPSGADMEFADEETLGEALDSRKEMKTK' A
#
# COMPACT_ATOMS: atom_id res chain seq x y z
N LEU A 1 4.54 -1.51 -17.15
CA LEU A 1 3.56 -2.60 -17.35
C LEU A 1 2.11 -2.09 -17.39
N GLU A 2 1.67 -1.29 -16.42
CA GLU A 2 0.30 -0.71 -16.38
C GLU A 2 -0.13 -0.07 -17.71
N ARG A 3 0.72 0.79 -18.31
CA ARG A 3 0.43 1.48 -19.58
C ARG A 3 0.16 0.52 -20.74
N VAL A 4 0.78 -0.66 -20.75
CA VAL A 4 0.61 -1.67 -21.79
C VAL A 4 -0.67 -2.48 -21.56
N LEU A 5 -0.96 -2.82 -20.30
CA LEU A 5 -2.11 -3.65 -19.94
C LEU A 5 -3.45 -2.87 -19.95
N LYS A 6 -3.44 -1.53 -19.95
CA LYS A 6 -4.66 -0.71 -20.02
C LYS A 6 -5.56 -1.05 -21.22
N ALA A 7 -4.99 -1.44 -22.36
CA ALA A 7 -5.75 -1.79 -23.56
C ALA A 7 -6.47 -3.16 -23.48
N THR A 8 -6.12 -4.00 -22.50
CA THR A 8 -6.62 -5.39 -22.41
C THR A 8 -7.94 -5.53 -21.66
N GLY A 9 -8.46 -4.45 -21.06
CA GLY A 9 -9.74 -4.46 -20.33
C GLY A 9 -9.71 -5.21 -18.98
N VAL A 10 -8.56 -5.73 -18.57
CA VAL A 10 -8.41 -6.43 -17.27
C VAL A 10 -8.33 -5.44 -16.11
N LYS A 11 -8.81 -5.85 -14.93
CA LYS A 11 -8.68 -5.06 -13.70
C LYS A 11 -7.22 -5.06 -13.25
N ILE A 12 -6.60 -3.89 -13.24
CA ILE A 12 -5.23 -3.70 -12.77
C ILE A 12 -5.28 -3.10 -11.36
N THR A 13 -4.59 -3.73 -10.41
CA THR A 13 -4.41 -3.21 -9.04
C THR A 13 -2.93 -3.24 -8.67
N ARG A 14 -2.50 -2.32 -7.81
CA ARG A 14 -1.14 -2.32 -7.26
C ARG A 14 -1.11 -3.06 -5.92
N LEU A 15 0.01 -3.71 -5.61
CA LEU A 15 0.24 -4.30 -4.29
C LEU A 15 0.16 -3.23 -3.20
N GLY A 16 -0.24 -3.66 -2.00
CA GLY A 16 -0.18 -2.81 -0.81
C GLY A 16 1.25 -2.34 -0.55
N ARG A 17 1.37 -1.12 -0.05
CA ARG A 17 2.64 -0.49 0.35
C ARG A 17 2.53 0.00 1.79
N GLY A 18 3.66 0.07 2.48
CA GLY A 18 3.75 0.39 3.90
C GLY A 18 4.14 -0.80 4.78
N LEU A 19 3.87 -0.67 6.07
CA LEU A 19 4.36 -1.59 7.09
C LEU A 19 3.69 -2.98 6.99
N PRO A 20 4.46 -4.10 7.01
CA PRO A 20 3.90 -5.43 6.97
C PRO A 20 3.23 -5.81 8.30
N SER A 21 2.30 -6.76 8.25
CA SER A 21 1.65 -7.27 9.45
C SER A 21 2.65 -7.98 10.36
N GLY A 22 2.67 -7.59 11.64
CA GLY A 22 3.58 -8.17 12.64
C GLY A 22 4.99 -7.56 12.67
N ALA A 23 5.26 -6.51 11.90
CA ALA A 23 6.47 -5.71 12.08
C ALA A 23 6.26 -4.63 13.14
N ASP A 24 7.32 -4.37 13.91
CA ASP A 24 7.35 -3.27 14.87
C ASP A 24 7.82 -1.98 14.18
N MET A 25 7.17 -0.88 14.53
CA MET A 25 7.43 0.45 13.95
C MET A 25 8.87 0.92 14.17
N GLU A 26 9.50 0.50 15.27
CA GLU A 26 10.85 0.93 15.68
C GLU A 26 11.96 0.42 14.75
N PHE A 27 11.69 -0.63 13.97
CA PHE A 27 12.64 -1.21 13.03
C PHE A 27 12.32 -0.89 11.57
N ALA A 28 11.24 -0.15 11.31
CA ALA A 28 10.89 0.28 9.98
C ALA A 28 11.67 1.54 9.59
N ASP A 29 12.10 1.61 8.34
CA ASP A 29 12.68 2.83 7.80
C ASP A 29 11.61 3.93 7.62
N GLU A 30 12.08 5.18 7.55
CA GLU A 30 11.24 6.36 7.44
C GLU A 30 10.38 6.37 6.16
N GLU A 31 10.90 5.81 5.06
CA GLU A 31 10.18 5.73 3.79
C GLU A 31 8.96 4.81 3.91
N THR A 32 9.14 3.62 4.49
CA THR A 32 8.08 2.64 4.75
C THR A 32 7.02 3.20 5.67
N LEU A 33 7.42 3.92 6.72
CA LEU A 33 6.49 4.58 7.63
C LEU A 33 5.73 5.71 6.93
N GLY A 34 6.40 6.52 6.11
CA GLY A 34 5.77 7.53 5.27
C GLY A 34 4.70 6.93 4.34
N GLU A 35 5.05 5.88 3.59
CA GLU A 35 4.10 5.20 2.70
C GLU A 35 2.90 4.61 3.46
N ALA A 36 3.12 4.06 4.66
CA ALA A 36 2.07 3.51 5.51
C ALA A 36 1.12 4.60 6.02
N LEU A 37 1.66 5.75 6.44
CA LEU A 37 0.90 6.89 6.94
C LEU A 37 0.08 7.58 5.85
N ASP A 38 0.65 7.71 4.65
CA ASP A 38 -0.03 8.26 3.47
C ASP A 38 -1.16 7.35 2.98
N SER A 39 -0.95 6.03 3.05
CA SER A 39 -1.91 5.02 2.61
C SER A 39 -2.90 4.59 3.70
N ARG A 40 -2.88 5.23 4.88
CA ARG A 40 -3.72 4.86 6.01
C ARG A 40 -5.21 5.01 5.67
N LYS A 41 -6.03 4.09 6.15
CA LYS A 41 -7.48 4.10 5.95
C LYS A 41 -8.18 4.30 7.28
N GLU A 42 -9.21 5.12 7.28
CA GLU A 42 -10.06 5.31 8.46
C GLU A 42 -10.73 3.98 8.83
N MET A 43 -10.64 3.63 10.11
CA MET A 43 -11.34 2.47 10.64
C MET A 43 -12.81 2.84 10.81
N LYS A 44 -13.67 2.21 10.02
CA LYS A 44 -15.11 2.28 10.26
C LYS A 44 -15.42 1.44 11.50
N THR A 45 -15.57 2.08 12.66
CA THR A 45 -16.20 1.45 13.81
C THR A 45 -17.64 1.12 13.46
N LYS A 46 -18.01 -0.14 13.67
CA LYS A 46 -19.38 -0.63 13.48
C LYS A 46 -20.29 -0.10 14.57
#